data_AF-A0A195FM77-F1
#
_entry.id   AF-A0A195FM77-F1
#
_cell.length_a   1.000
_cell.length_b   1.000
_cell.length_c   1.000
_cell.angle_alpha   90.00
_cell.angle_beta   90.00
_cell.angle_gamma   90.00
#
_symmetry.space_group_name_H-M   'P 1'
#
loop_
_entity.id
_entity.type
_entity.pdbx_description
1 polymer ?
#
loop_
_entity_poly.entity_id
_entity_poly.type
_entity_poly.pdbx_seq_one_letter_code
_entity_poly.pdbx_strand_id
1 'polypeptide(L)'
;MDTGRDSNVVTERKDITSRHSLRRNQETDNPCYKEHLMSLKCLNSDKPRETCQRYFDNYKNCKDFWASVQHERKLKGIKPHLPLPEDRAKIKTDFLNSR
;
A
#
# COMPACT_ATOMS: atom_id res chain seq x y z
N MET A 1 51.46 -34.30 27.74
CA MET A 1 50.63 -35.42 27.28
C MET A 1 49.19 -35.08 27.66
N ASP A 2 48.26 -35.34 26.75
CA ASP A 2 46.80 -35.06 26.76
C ASP A 2 46.38 -33.57 26.70
N THR A 3 46.03 -32.97 25.54
CA THR A 3 44.91 -33.16 24.57
C THR A 3 43.49 -32.94 25.12
N GLY A 4 42.79 -31.95 24.53
CA GLY A 4 41.33 -31.92 24.46
C GLY A 4 40.62 -30.82 25.25
N ARG A 5 40.41 -29.65 24.64
CA ARG A 5 39.27 -28.78 24.98
C ARG A 5 38.71 -28.15 23.71
N ASP A 6 38.04 -28.98 22.93
CA ASP A 6 37.06 -28.55 21.95
C ASP A 6 35.76 -28.20 22.67
N SER A 7 35.22 -27.01 22.40
CA SER A 7 33.84 -26.81 21.95
C SER A 7 33.56 -25.31 21.92
N ASN A 8 33.78 -24.72 20.75
CA ASN A 8 33.19 -23.45 20.36
C ASN A 8 31.66 -23.58 20.41
N VAL A 9 31.04 -23.14 21.50
CA VAL A 9 29.60 -22.89 21.54
C VAL A 9 29.37 -21.57 20.81
N VAL A 10 29.37 -21.63 19.48
CA VAL A 10 28.81 -20.57 18.64
C VAL A 10 27.32 -20.62 18.88
N THR A 11 26.85 -19.79 19.83
CA THR A 11 25.43 -19.57 20.06
C THR A 11 24.83 -19.05 18.76
N GLU A 12 24.14 -19.93 18.07
CA GLU A 12 23.47 -19.71 16.79
C GLU A 12 22.42 -18.61 16.98
N ARG A 13 22.79 -17.37 16.66
CA ARG A 13 21.83 -16.28 16.50
C ARG A 13 21.02 -16.60 15.25
N LYS A 14 19.92 -17.33 15.43
CA LYS A 14 18.92 -17.53 14.38
C LYS A 14 18.51 -16.16 13.87
N ASP A 15 18.94 -15.84 12.66
CA ASP A 15 18.58 -14.65 11.92
C ASP A 15 17.06 -14.68 11.69
N ILE A 16 16.31 -14.00 12.57
CA ILE A 16 14.89 -13.72 12.39
C ILE A 16 14.77 -12.59 11.36
N THR A 17 15.33 -12.78 10.18
CA THR A 17 14.89 -12.06 8.99
C THR A 17 14.24 -13.08 8.07
N SER A 18 13.09 -13.61 8.53
CA SER A 18 12.04 -14.07 7.63
C SER A 18 11.61 -12.88 6.78
N ARG A 19 12.42 -12.58 5.76
CA ARG A 19 12.09 -11.68 4.66
C ARG A 19 11.13 -12.41 3.75
N HIS A 20 9.98 -12.81 4.28
CA HIS A 20 8.77 -12.83 3.47
C HIS A 20 8.48 -11.36 3.16
N SER A 21 9.19 -10.82 2.16
CA SER A 21 8.72 -9.68 1.41
C SER A 21 7.37 -10.10 0.84
N LEU A 22 6.30 -9.86 1.61
CA LEU A 22 4.95 -9.81 1.10
C LEU A 22 4.98 -8.77 -0.01
N ARG A 23 5.21 -9.23 -1.25
CA ARG A 23 5.17 -8.38 -2.43
C ARG A 23 3.71 -7.92 -2.53
N ARG A 24 3.42 -6.76 -1.93
CA ARG A 24 2.11 -6.13 -2.07
C ARG A 24 1.88 -5.89 -3.54
N ASN A 25 0.82 -6.47 -4.07
CA ASN A 25 0.44 -6.20 -5.45
C ASN A 25 -0.18 -4.80 -5.45
N GLN A 26 0.53 -3.82 -6.01
CA GLN A 26 0.06 -2.44 -6.01
C GLN A 26 -1.26 -2.27 -6.77
N GLU A 27 -1.55 -3.11 -7.77
CA GLU A 27 -2.82 -3.03 -8.50
C GLU A 27 -4.01 -3.44 -7.64
N THR A 28 -3.82 -4.42 -6.76
CA THR A 28 -4.88 -4.92 -5.88
C THR A 28 -4.89 -4.18 -4.55
N ASP A 29 -3.74 -3.92 -3.95
CA ASP A 29 -3.63 -3.45 -2.56
C ASP A 29 -3.63 -1.93 -2.44
N ASN A 30 -3.32 -1.21 -3.54
CA ASN A 30 -3.34 0.24 -3.58
C ASN A 30 -4.52 0.72 -4.45
N PRO A 31 -5.62 1.18 -3.84
CA PRO A 31 -6.80 1.60 -4.58
C PRO A 31 -6.62 2.94 -5.33
N CYS A 32 -5.46 3.59 -5.17
CA CYS A 32 -5.03 4.83 -5.81
C CYS A 32 -3.82 4.63 -6.73
N TYR A 33 -3.56 3.39 -7.16
CA TYR A 33 -2.38 3.08 -7.98
C TYR A 33 -2.36 3.86 -9.30
N LYS A 34 -3.52 4.05 -9.94
CA LYS A 34 -3.62 4.79 -11.21
C LYS A 34 -3.23 6.27 -11.03
N GLU A 35 -3.74 6.91 -9.98
CA GLU A 35 -3.49 8.30 -9.64
C GLU A 35 -2.01 8.51 -9.24
N HIS A 36 -1.43 7.51 -8.57
CA HIS A 36 0.00 7.49 -8.28
C HIS A 36 0.85 7.44 -9.56
N LEU A 37 0.52 6.54 -10.50
CA LEU A 37 1.22 6.44 -11.78
C LEU A 37 1.09 7.73 -12.61
N MET A 38 -0.07 8.38 -12.61
CA MET A 38 -0.24 9.67 -13.30
C MET A 38 0.63 10.77 -12.68
N SER A 39 0.69 10.82 -11.36
CA SER A 39 1.54 11.76 -10.63
C SER A 39 3.02 11.55 -10.95
N LEU A 40 3.48 10.29 -10.95
CA LEU A 40 4.84 9.92 -11.33
C LEU A 40 5.13 10.25 -12.79
N LYS A 41 4.21 9.94 -13.71
CA LYS A 41 4.35 10.24 -15.13
C LYS A 41 4.50 11.74 -15.39
N CYS A 42 3.76 12.57 -14.65
CA CYS A 42 3.89 14.02 -14.75
C CYS A 42 5.24 14.51 -14.25
N LEU A 43 5.72 13.99 -13.11
CA LEU A 43 7.04 14.31 -12.57
C LEU A 43 8.20 13.87 -13.47
N ASN A 44 8.03 12.79 -14.22
CA ASN A 44 9.03 12.30 -15.17
C ASN A 44 9.03 13.08 -16.51
N SER A 45 8.18 14.10 -16.66
CA SER A 45 8.18 14.97 -17.82
C SER A 45 8.96 16.26 -17.55
N ASP A 46 9.48 16.91 -18.59
CA ASP A 46 10.20 18.20 -18.48
C ASP A 46 9.31 19.40 -18.09
N LYS A 47 8.15 19.14 -17.47
CA LYS A 47 7.21 20.17 -17.05
C LYS A 47 7.50 20.62 -15.61
N PRO A 48 7.20 21.88 -15.26
CA PRO A 48 7.28 22.33 -13.89
C PRO A 48 6.37 21.50 -12.97
N ARG A 49 6.84 21.16 -11.77
CA ARG A 49 6.09 20.38 -10.77
C ARG A 49 4.71 20.94 -10.47
N GLU A 50 4.57 22.27 -10.53
CA GLU A 50 3.30 22.98 -10.29
C GLU A 50 2.21 22.58 -11.29
N THR A 51 2.59 22.25 -12.53
CA THR A 51 1.64 21.74 -13.54
C THR A 51 1.09 20.36 -13.19
N CYS A 52 1.79 19.64 -12.31
CA CYS A 52 1.37 18.33 -11.82
C CYS A 52 0.45 18.40 -10.59
N GLN A 53 0.17 19.59 -10.06
CA GLN A 53 -0.60 19.76 -8.82
C GLN A 53 -1.94 19.02 -8.86
N ARG A 54 -2.65 19.08 -10.00
CA ARG A 54 -3.91 18.36 -10.20
C ARG A 54 -3.78 16.84 -10.01
N TYR A 55 -2.68 16.24 -10.43
CA TYR A 55 -2.44 14.80 -10.24
C TYR A 55 -2.20 14.47 -8.77
N PHE A 56 -1.49 15.32 -8.04
CA PHE A 56 -1.30 15.16 -6.60
C PHE A 56 -2.60 15.34 -5.83
N ASP A 57 -3.43 16.32 -6.20
CA ASP A 57 -4.73 16.54 -5.60
C ASP A 57 -5.64 15.33 -5.83
N ASN A 58 -5.65 14.78 -7.05
CA ASN A 58 -6.39 13.55 -7.35
C ASN A 58 -5.89 12.36 -6.51
N TYR A 59 -4.57 12.19 -6.37
CA TYR A 59 -4.01 11.13 -5.53
C TYR A 59 -4.37 11.32 -4.04
N LYS A 60 -4.34 12.56 -3.54
CA LYS A 60 -4.76 12.88 -2.18
C LYS A 60 -6.24 12.58 -1.96
N ASN A 61 -7.11 13.10 -2.83
CA ASN A 61 -8.56 12.86 -2.78
C ASN A 61 -8.89 11.36 -2.82
N CYS A 62 -8.17 10.60 -3.66
CA CYS A 62 -8.32 9.16 -3.71
C CYS A 62 -7.98 8.50 -2.36
N LYS A 63 -6.85 8.86 -1.74
CA LYS A 63 -6.46 8.31 -0.44
C LYS A 63 -7.47 8.64 0.65
N ASP A 64 -7.92 9.89 0.69
CA ASP A 64 -8.87 10.37 1.69
C ASP A 64 -10.21 9.64 1.57
N PHE A 65 -10.70 9.45 0.33
CA PHE A 65 -11.89 8.64 0.05
C PHE A 65 -11.74 7.17 0.50
N TRP A 66 -10.64 6.50 0.15
CA TRP A 66 -10.48 5.11 0.56
C TRP A 66 -10.20 4.94 2.05
N ALA A 67 -9.65 5.97 2.70
CA ALA A 67 -9.52 5.99 4.15
C ALA A 67 -10.90 6.07 4.83
N SER A 68 -11.82 6.89 4.33
CA SER A 68 -13.19 6.96 4.87
C SER A 68 -13.94 5.65 4.65
N VAL A 69 -13.87 5.04 3.46
CA VAL A 69 -14.50 3.74 3.17
C VAL A 69 -13.96 2.65 4.09
N GLN A 70 -12.64 2.60 4.31
CA GLN A 70 -12.03 1.64 5.24
C GLN A 70 -12.51 1.86 6.68
N HIS A 71 -12.60 3.12 7.11
CA HIS A 71 -13.09 3.49 8.43
C HIS A 71 -14.54 3.02 8.63
N GLU A 72 -15.43 3.32 7.69
CA GLU A 72 -16.83 2.87 7.74
C GLU A 72 -16.96 1.35 7.75
N ARG A 73 -16.21 0.64 6.90
CA ARG A 73 -16.21 -0.83 6.88
C ARG A 73 -15.71 -1.41 8.19
N LYS A 74 -14.71 -0.78 8.81
CA LYS A 74 -14.22 -1.16 10.14
C LYS A 74 -15.27 -0.97 11.22
N LEU A 75 -15.99 0.15 11.22
CA LEU A 75 -17.11 0.39 12.15
C LEU A 75 -18.23 -0.63 11.98
N LYS A 76 -18.52 -1.04 10.74
CA LYS A 76 -19.51 -2.07 10.41
C LYS A 76 -19.02 -3.52 10.61
N GLY A 77 -17.77 -3.72 11.05
CA GLY A 77 -17.18 -5.05 11.22
C GLY A 77 -16.93 -5.83 9.93
N ILE A 78 -16.96 -5.17 8.76
CA ILE A 78 -16.83 -5.81 7.45
C ILE A 78 -15.34 -6.05 7.13
N LYS A 79 -15.00 -7.30 6.78
CA LYS A 79 -13.68 -7.71 6.29
C LYS A 79 -13.81 -8.28 4.86
N PRO A 80 -12.86 -7.99 3.94
CA PRO A 80 -11.70 -7.12 4.12
C PRO A 80 -12.08 -5.64 4.27
N HIS A 81 -11.28 -4.89 5.04
CA HIS A 81 -11.50 -3.46 5.27
C HIS A 81 -11.30 -2.64 3.99
N LEU A 82 -10.34 -3.03 3.16
CA LEU A 82 -10.21 -2.51 1.81
C LEU A 82 -11.11 -3.32 0.86
N PRO A 83 -12.01 -2.68 0.09
CA PRO A 83 -12.85 -3.39 -0.87
C PRO A 83 -12.04 -4.07 -1.97
N LEU A 84 -12.57 -5.18 -2.49
CA LEU A 84 -12.01 -5.90 -3.63
C LEU A 84 -12.09 -5.04 -4.90
N PRO A 85 -11.17 -5.21 -5.86
CA PRO A 85 -11.11 -4.37 -7.06
C PRO A 85 -12.43 -4.25 -7.84
N GLU A 86 -13.21 -5.33 -7.91
CA GLU A 86 -14.53 -5.39 -8.56
C GLU A 86 -15.57 -4.48 -7.88
N ASP A 87 -15.58 -4.45 -6.54
CA ASP A 87 -16.51 -3.61 -5.77
C ASP A 87 -16.15 -2.14 -5.81
N ARG A 88 -14.88 -1.81 -6.10
CA ARG A 88 -14.40 -0.42 -6.03
C ARG A 88 -15.11 0.48 -7.02
N ALA A 89 -15.42 -0.02 -8.20
CA ALA A 89 -16.13 0.75 -9.23
C ALA A 89 -17.53 1.14 -8.73
N LYS A 90 -18.26 0.18 -8.15
CA LYS A 90 -19.59 0.42 -7.59
C LYS A 90 -19.57 1.41 -6.44
N ILE A 91 -18.67 1.23 -5.46
CA ILE A 91 -18.56 2.13 -4.30
C ILE A 91 -18.21 3.56 -4.74
N LYS A 92 -17.32 3.72 -5.73
CA LYS A 92 -17.01 5.05 -6.30
C LYS A 92 -18.23 5.67 -6.96
N THR A 93 -18.96 4.92 -7.78
CA THR A 93 -20.17 5.42 -8.47
C THR A 93 -21.26 5.82 -7.46
N ASP A 94 -21.51 4.98 -6.46
CA ASP A 94 -22.51 5.25 -5.43
C ASP A 94 -22.16 6.52 -4.63
N PHE A 95 -20.89 6.71 -4.28
CA PHE A 95 -20.42 7.92 -3.60
C PHE A 95 -20.61 9.17 -4.46
N LEU A 96 -20.28 9.10 -5.75
CA LEU A 96 -20.45 10.23 -6.68
C LEU A 96 -21.92 10.59 -6.90
N ASN A 97 -22.82 9.60 -6.92
CA ASN A 97 -24.25 9.82 -7.08
C ASN A 97 -24.94 10.36 -5.81
N SER A 98 -24.33 10.16 -4.64
CA SER A 98 -24.85 10.63 -3.35
C SER A 98 -24.54 12.10 -3.03
N ARG A 99 -23.84 12.80 -3.92
CA ARG A 99 -23.35 14.17 -3.75
C ARG A 99 -24.00 15.12 -4.75
#